data_AF-A0AAD9KV98-F1
#
_entry.id   AF-A0AAD9KV98-F1
#
_cell.length_a   1.000
_cell.length_b   1.000
_cell.length_c   1.000
_cell.angle_alpha   90.00
_cell.angle_beta   90.00
_cell.angle_gamma   90.00
#
_symmetry.space_group_name_H-M   'P 1'
#
loop_
_entity.id
_entity.type
_entity.pdbx_description
1 polymer ?
#
loop_
_entity_poly.entity_id
_entity_poly.type
_entity_poly.pdbx_seq_one_letter_code
_entity_poly.pdbx_strand_id
1 'polypeptide(L)'
;MGKRHPAETCECPNRKLGCKVRVRQTELQSHVDQCLYRWVACEACGKRLLDVDLYKHQRHARCMENKLKREVARNARTTSASLRQHTATLRQERNRLEVDKKKIFHDHLHRMRGWKPRVPSALGVDEGYSSSSPDIVESPLTVEYCDSEGQVEQRLQFPSRLRMVPVTCAKCGKRFRSTANNTQSCFWHMGN
;
A
#
# COMPACT_ATOMS: atom_id res chain seq x y z
N MET A 1 36.81 -12.91 -68.93
CA MET A 1 37.17 -14.22 -68.32
C MET A 1 37.97 -13.94 -67.05
N GLY A 2 37.30 -13.71 -65.91
CA GLY A 2 37.97 -13.39 -64.64
C GLY A 2 38.65 -14.61 -64.04
N LYS A 3 39.96 -14.53 -63.82
CA LYS A 3 40.74 -15.58 -63.13
C LYS A 3 40.21 -15.71 -61.69
N ARG A 4 39.58 -16.85 -61.37
CA ARG A 4 39.22 -17.18 -59.98
C ARG A 4 40.51 -17.43 -59.22
N HIS A 5 40.92 -16.49 -58.37
CA HIS A 5 41.99 -16.74 -57.41
C HIS A 5 41.56 -17.87 -56.46
N PRO A 6 42.46 -18.83 -56.16
CA PRO A 6 42.17 -19.87 -55.18
C PRO A 6 41.85 -19.22 -53.84
N ALA A 7 40.77 -19.64 -53.19
CA ALA A 7 40.36 -19.10 -51.90
C ALA A 7 41.44 -19.42 -50.86
N GLU A 8 42.28 -18.44 -50.55
CA GLU A 8 43.31 -18.56 -49.51
C GLU A 8 42.63 -18.84 -48.17
N THR A 9 42.96 -19.99 -47.60
CA THR A 9 42.51 -20.38 -46.26
C THR A 9 43.58 -20.04 -45.24
N CYS A 10 43.16 -19.44 -44.13
CA CYS A 10 44.03 -19.01 -43.04
C CYS A 10 43.67 -19.76 -41.75
N GLU A 11 44.62 -19.80 -40.82
CA GLU A 11 44.41 -20.39 -39.49
C GLU A 11 43.73 -19.39 -38.56
N CYS A 12 42.84 -19.88 -37.69
CA CYS A 12 42.23 -19.04 -36.66
C CYS A 12 43.28 -18.46 -35.69
N PRO A 13 43.22 -17.17 -35.31
CA PRO A 13 44.10 -16.57 -34.30
C PRO A 13 44.08 -17.31 -32.96
N ASN A 14 42.95 -17.93 -32.62
CA ASN A 14 42.77 -18.71 -31.40
C ASN A 14 43.34 -20.14 -31.51
N ARG A 15 44.17 -20.43 -32.52
CA ARG A 15 44.84 -21.75 -32.65
C ARG A 15 45.71 -22.09 -31.46
N LYS A 16 46.39 -21.09 -30.89
CA LYS A 16 47.20 -21.24 -29.66
C LYS A 16 46.35 -21.61 -28.44
N LEU A 17 45.05 -21.33 -28.48
CA LEU A 17 44.10 -21.62 -27.39
C LEU A 17 43.36 -22.96 -27.60
N GLY A 18 43.50 -23.59 -28.76
CA GLY A 18 42.90 -24.90 -29.06
C GLY A 18 42.01 -24.94 -30.31
N CYS A 19 41.79 -23.82 -31.00
CA CYS A 19 41.00 -23.83 -32.24
C CYS A 19 41.78 -24.49 -33.39
N LYS A 20 41.22 -25.54 -34.01
CA LYS A 20 41.84 -26.24 -35.15
C LYS A 20 41.24 -25.90 -36.51
N VAL A 21 40.33 -24.93 -36.55
CA VAL A 21 39.58 -24.59 -37.77
C VAL A 21 40.43 -23.74 -38.70
N ARG A 22 40.43 -24.09 -39.99
CA ARG A 22 40.96 -23.27 -41.09
C ARG A 22 39.78 -22.69 -41.85
N VAL A 23 39.77 -21.37 -42.03
CA VAL A 23 38.66 -20.63 -42.65
C VAL A 23 39.16 -19.79 -43.81
N ARG A 24 38.26 -19.43 -44.72
CA ARG A 24 38.59 -18.45 -45.78
C ARG A 24 38.90 -17.09 -45.15
N GLN A 25 39.83 -16.35 -45.72
CA GLN A 25 40.19 -15.03 -45.21
C GLN A 25 38.99 -14.08 -45.09
N THR A 26 38.02 -14.18 -46.03
CA THR A 26 36.77 -13.41 -46.02
C THR A 26 35.84 -13.75 -44.84
N GLU A 27 35.94 -14.97 -44.31
CA GLU A 27 35.08 -15.48 -43.23
C GLU A 27 35.80 -15.47 -41.87
N LEU A 28 37.07 -15.08 -41.85
CA LEU A 28 37.92 -15.14 -40.66
C LEU A 28 37.33 -14.37 -39.48
N GLN A 29 36.89 -13.13 -39.72
CA GLN A 29 36.33 -12.29 -38.67
C GLN A 29 35.06 -12.89 -38.06
N SER A 30 34.13 -13.33 -38.92
CA SER A 30 32.90 -14.01 -38.50
C SER A 30 33.20 -15.26 -37.67
N HIS A 31 34.23 -16.04 -38.07
CA HIS A 31 34.69 -17.17 -37.28
C HIS A 31 35.27 -16.74 -35.92
N VAL A 32 36.13 -15.72 -35.85
CA VAL A 32 36.72 -15.24 -34.59
C VAL A 32 35.62 -14.81 -33.61
N ASP A 33 34.61 -14.10 -34.10
CA ASP A 33 33.48 -13.62 -33.30
C ASP A 33 32.65 -14.77 -32.71
N GLN A 34 32.57 -15.91 -33.43
CA GLN A 34 31.81 -17.11 -33.01
C GLN A 34 32.72 -18.24 -32.47
N CYS A 35 34.03 -18.01 -32.35
CA CYS A 35 34.98 -19.05 -31.99
C CYS A 35 34.79 -19.44 -30.53
N LEU A 36 34.57 -20.73 -30.25
CA LEU A 36 34.44 -21.24 -28.87
C LEU A 36 35.70 -21.03 -28.01
N TYR A 37 36.85 -20.77 -28.65
CA TYR A 37 38.12 -20.48 -27.99
C TYR A 37 38.41 -18.98 -27.88
N ARG A 38 37.43 -18.11 -28.14
CA ARG A 38 37.55 -16.67 -27.87
C ARG A 38 37.41 -16.39 -26.37
N TRP A 39 38.01 -15.29 -25.93
CA TRP A 39 37.86 -14.82 -24.55
C TRP A 39 36.52 -14.11 -24.36
N VAL A 40 35.76 -14.56 -23.36
CA VAL A 40 34.49 -13.96 -22.95
C VAL A 40 34.49 -13.69 -21.45
N ALA A 41 33.81 -12.63 -21.03
CA ALA A 41 33.63 -12.32 -19.61
C ALA A 41 32.31 -12.92 -19.11
N CYS A 42 32.34 -13.58 -17.96
CA CYS A 42 31.11 -14.02 -17.31
C CYS A 42 30.28 -12.81 -16.86
N GLU A 43 29.03 -12.70 -17.34
CA GLU A 43 28.13 -11.58 -17.04
C GLU A 43 27.79 -11.40 -15.55
N ALA A 44 28.01 -12.44 -14.74
CA ALA A 44 27.68 -12.43 -13.33
C ALA A 44 28.85 -12.10 -12.41
N CYS A 45 30.05 -12.58 -12.73
CA CYS A 45 31.23 -12.38 -11.88
C CYS A 45 32.36 -11.59 -12.53
N GLY A 46 32.28 -11.30 -13.83
CA GLY A 46 33.31 -10.57 -14.60
C GLY A 46 34.56 -11.38 -14.93
N LYS A 47 34.66 -12.64 -14.53
CA LYS A 47 35.84 -13.49 -14.81
C LYS A 47 35.97 -13.72 -16.31
N ARG A 48 37.17 -13.49 -16.85
CA ARG A 48 37.52 -13.77 -18.25
C ARG A 48 37.90 -15.23 -18.42
N LEU A 49 37.21 -15.92 -19.32
CA LEU A 49 37.34 -17.34 -19.60
C LEU A 49 37.23 -17.57 -21.11
N LEU A 50 37.58 -18.78 -21.57
CA LEU A 50 37.23 -19.21 -22.91
C LEU A 50 35.73 -19.51 -22.99
N ASP A 51 35.10 -19.24 -24.13
CA ASP A 51 33.65 -19.46 -24.33
C ASP A 51 33.26 -20.93 -24.06
N VAL A 52 34.11 -21.87 -24.48
CA VAL A 52 33.95 -23.31 -24.22
C VAL A 52 33.89 -23.67 -22.71
N ASP A 53 34.56 -22.89 -21.86
CA ASP A 53 34.59 -23.11 -20.41
C ASP A 53 33.58 -22.25 -19.65
N LEU A 54 32.94 -21.30 -20.33
CA LEU A 54 31.97 -20.39 -19.72
C LEU A 54 30.80 -21.17 -19.08
N TYR A 55 30.26 -22.17 -19.79
CA TYR A 55 29.16 -22.99 -19.27
C TYR A 55 29.56 -23.77 -18.00
N LYS A 56 30.75 -24.40 -18.01
CA LYS A 56 31.27 -25.14 -16.84
C LYS A 56 31.44 -24.22 -15.64
N HIS A 57 32.00 -23.03 -15.87
CA HIS A 57 32.13 -22.00 -14.85
C HIS A 57 30.77 -21.57 -14.30
N GLN A 58 29.81 -21.24 -15.17
CA GLN A 58 28.46 -20.82 -14.77
C GLN A 58 27.77 -21.89 -13.92
N ARG A 59 27.90 -23.17 -14.29
CA ARG A 59 27.32 -24.31 -13.56
C ARG A 59 27.99 -24.53 -12.20
N HIS A 60 29.33 -24.57 -12.15
CA HIS A 60 30.06 -24.89 -10.92
C HIS A 60 30.05 -23.74 -9.92
N ALA A 61 30.28 -22.51 -10.38
CA ALA A 61 30.34 -21.34 -9.51
C ALA A 61 28.96 -20.74 -9.22
N ARG A 62 27.89 -21.27 -9.86
CA ARG A 62 26.51 -20.80 -9.73
C ARG A 62 26.40 -19.28 -9.85
N CYS A 63 27.14 -18.70 -10.80
CA CYS A 63 27.35 -17.25 -10.84
C CYS A 63 26.04 -16.48 -11.01
N MET A 64 25.13 -16.97 -11.86
CA MET A 64 23.82 -16.34 -12.08
C MET A 64 22.94 -16.40 -10.82
N GLU A 65 22.92 -17.54 -10.14
CA GLU A 65 22.17 -17.70 -8.89
C GLU A 65 22.69 -16.73 -7.81
N ASN A 66 24.02 -16.62 -7.69
CA ASN A 66 24.66 -15.71 -6.76
C ASN A 66 24.43 -14.24 -7.12
N LYS A 67 24.44 -13.87 -8.41
CA LYS A 67 24.10 -12.53 -8.89
C LYS A 67 22.67 -12.17 -8.51
N LEU A 68 21.72 -13.06 -8.81
CA LEU A 68 20.30 -12.86 -8.51
C LEU A 68 20.04 -12.75 -7.01
N LYS A 69 20.65 -13.62 -6.19
CA LYS A 69 20.57 -13.54 -4.72
C LYS A 69 21.06 -12.18 -4.19
N ARG A 70 22.19 -11.69 -4.70
CA ARG A 70 22.74 -10.38 -4.31
C ARG A 70 21.83 -9.22 -4.74
N GLU A 71 21.23 -9.33 -5.92
CA GLU A 71 20.32 -8.32 -6.46
C GLU A 71 19.01 -8.27 -5.67
N VAL A 72 18.40 -9.42 -5.38
CA VAL A 72 17.21 -9.51 -4.51
C VAL A 72 17.50 -8.93 -3.13
N ALA A 73 18.63 -9.28 -2.52
CA ALA A 73 19.02 -8.73 -1.22
C ALA A 73 19.25 -7.21 -1.27
N ARG A 74 19.85 -6.70 -2.36
CA ARG A 74 20.02 -5.25 -2.57
C ARG A 74 18.68 -4.55 -2.71
N ASN A 75 17.80 -5.07 -3.57
CA ASN A 75 16.48 -4.51 -3.80
C ASN A 75 15.66 -4.50 -2.51
N ALA A 76 15.66 -5.59 -1.74
CA ALA A 76 14.98 -5.67 -0.45
C ALA A 76 15.50 -4.62 0.55
N ARG A 77 16.81 -4.36 0.59
CA ARG A 77 17.38 -3.31 1.45
C ARG A 77 16.95 -1.92 1.00
N THR A 78 17.00 -1.64 -0.31
CA THR A 78 16.62 -0.34 -0.87
C THR A 78 15.14 -0.06 -0.66
N THR A 79 14.26 -1.03 -0.93
CA THR A 79 12.81 -0.88 -0.72
C THR A 79 12.50 -0.69 0.76
N SER A 80 13.13 -1.48 1.65
CA SER A 80 12.95 -1.31 3.09
C SER A 80 13.43 0.05 3.60
N ALA A 81 14.54 0.57 3.06
CA ALA A 81 15.04 1.90 3.42
C ALA A 81 14.07 3.00 2.96
N SER A 82 13.57 2.90 1.73
CA SER A 82 12.56 3.82 1.19
C SER A 82 11.27 3.80 2.02
N LEU A 83 10.77 2.61 2.38
CA LEU A 83 9.59 2.48 3.25
C LEU A 83 9.81 3.13 4.61
N ARG A 84 10.96 2.91 5.26
CA ARG A 84 11.27 3.57 6.54
C ARG A 84 11.30 5.09 6.43
N GLN A 85 11.92 5.62 5.37
CA GLN A 85 11.94 7.06 5.10
C GLN A 85 10.53 7.60 4.92
N HIS A 86 9.72 6.94 4.07
CA HIS A 86 8.34 7.33 3.83
C HIS A 86 7.49 7.30 5.10
N THR A 87 7.60 6.24 5.91
CA THR A 87 6.90 6.15 7.20
C THR A 87 7.35 7.26 8.17
N ALA A 88 8.63 7.62 8.19
CA ALA A 88 9.13 8.73 9.00
C ALA A 88 8.55 10.08 8.56
N THR A 89 8.48 10.33 7.24
CA THR A 89 7.85 11.53 6.67
C THR A 89 6.37 11.62 7.06
N LEU A 90 5.60 10.55 6.85
CA LEU A 90 4.18 10.53 7.23
C LEU A 90 3.97 10.78 8.73
N ARG A 91 4.85 10.23 9.57
CA ARG A 91 4.81 10.48 11.02
C ARG A 91 5.07 11.96 11.33
N GLN A 92 6.04 12.58 10.66
CA GLN A 92 6.35 14.00 10.82
C GLN A 92 5.19 14.89 10.37
N GLU A 93 4.60 14.61 9.22
CA GLU A 93 3.44 15.32 8.69
C GLU A 93 2.23 15.22 9.63
N ARG A 94 1.93 14.02 10.12
CA ARG A 94 0.86 13.82 11.11
C ARG A 94 1.10 14.66 12.37
N ASN A 95 2.33 14.65 12.90
CA ASN A 95 2.67 15.42 14.09
C ASN A 95 2.52 16.94 13.83
N ARG A 96 2.91 17.40 12.63
CA ARG A 96 2.73 18.80 12.22
C ARG A 96 1.26 19.20 12.21
N LEU A 97 0.40 18.39 11.59
CA LEU A 97 -1.04 18.63 11.56
C LEU A 97 -1.67 18.68 12.96
N GLU A 98 -1.23 17.81 13.88
CA GLU A 98 -1.68 17.84 15.28
C GLU A 98 -1.28 19.14 16.00
N VAL A 99 -0.06 19.64 15.76
CA VAL A 99 0.38 20.93 16.30
C VAL A 99 -0.44 22.08 15.72
N ASP A 100 -0.65 22.09 14.41
CA ASP A 100 -1.44 23.12 13.73
C ASP A 100 -2.89 23.13 14.23
N LYS A 101 -3.49 21.95 14.41
CA LYS A 101 -4.84 21.79 14.98
C LYS A 101 -4.93 22.37 16.39
N LYS A 102 -3.95 22.08 17.26
CA LYS A 102 -3.89 22.63 18.63
C LYS A 102 -3.76 24.15 18.61
N LYS A 103 -2.94 24.68 17.70
CA LYS A 103 -2.77 26.13 17.52
C LYS A 103 -4.07 26.80 17.09
N ILE A 104 -4.75 26.27 16.07
CA ILE A 104 -6.05 26.78 15.61
C ILE A 104 -7.07 26.77 16.75
N PHE A 105 -7.13 25.68 17.52
CA PHE A 105 -8.05 25.56 18.66
C PHE A 105 -7.73 26.59 19.76
N HIS A 106 -6.46 26.76 20.09
CA HIS A 106 -6.01 27.76 21.06
C HIS A 106 -6.33 29.19 20.59
N ASP A 107 -6.02 29.53 19.34
CA ASP A 107 -6.33 30.83 18.74
C ASP A 107 -7.84 31.11 18.72
N HIS A 108 -8.65 30.08 18.44
CA HIS A 108 -10.11 30.17 18.52
C HIS A 108 -10.59 30.50 19.94
N LEU A 109 -10.08 29.80 20.96
CA LEU A 109 -10.42 30.10 22.36
C LEU A 109 -10.04 31.53 22.77
N HIS A 110 -8.87 32.02 22.35
CA HIS A 110 -8.45 33.40 22.61
C HIS A 110 -9.39 34.42 21.97
N ARG A 111 -9.79 34.21 20.71
CA ARG A 111 -10.77 35.08 20.04
C ARG A 111 -12.12 35.10 20.78
N MET A 112 -12.59 33.94 21.25
CA MET A 112 -13.85 33.85 21.99
C MET A 112 -13.78 34.57 23.35
N ARG A 113 -12.65 34.54 24.06
CA ARG A 113 -12.47 35.27 25.33
C ARG A 113 -12.40 36.79 25.15
N GLY A 114 -11.94 37.26 23.98
CA GLY A 114 -11.94 38.69 23.62
C GLY A 114 -13.32 39.20 23.15
N TRP A 115 -14.27 38.32 22.86
CA TRP A 115 -15.63 38.71 22.47
C TRP A 115 -16.43 39.09 23.71
N LYS A 116 -16.44 40.38 24.06
CA LYS A 116 -17.49 40.93 24.91
C LYS A 116 -18.74 41.10 24.04
N PRO A 117 -19.85 40.39 24.30
CA PRO A 117 -21.11 40.74 23.69
C PRO A 117 -21.37 42.20 24.03
N ARG A 118 -21.48 43.05 23.01
CA ARG A 118 -21.91 44.43 23.19
C ARG A 118 -23.41 44.35 23.45
N VAL A 119 -23.79 44.06 24.69
CA VAL A 119 -25.18 44.19 25.15
C VAL A 119 -25.55 45.67 24.96
N PRO A 120 -26.57 45.99 24.15
CA PRO A 120 -27.11 47.33 24.15
C PRO A 120 -27.65 47.61 25.57
N SER A 121 -27.02 48.53 26.29
CA SER A 121 -27.59 49.11 27.50
C SER A 121 -28.80 49.94 27.09
N ALA A 122 -29.96 49.30 26.99
CA ALA A 122 -31.23 50.00 26.91
C ALA A 122 -32.32 49.12 27.52
N LEU A 123 -32.88 49.67 28.60
CA LEU A 123 -34.17 49.37 29.21
C LEU A 123 -34.17 48.18 30.19
N GLY A 124 -34.19 48.56 31.47
CA GLY A 124 -34.62 47.70 32.54
C GLY A 124 -36.06 47.25 32.31
N VAL A 125 -36.26 45.96 32.52
CA VAL A 125 -37.58 45.40 32.79
C VAL A 125 -37.40 44.44 33.95
N ASP A 126 -38.36 44.58 34.83
CA ASP A 126 -38.53 44.00 36.15
C ASP A 126 -38.77 42.48 36.11
N GLU A 127 -38.54 41.87 37.27
CA GLU A 127 -39.05 40.60 37.78
C GLU A 127 -39.62 39.54 36.82
N GLY A 128 -39.06 38.33 36.98
CA GLY A 128 -39.91 37.16 37.20
C GLY A 128 -39.72 36.01 36.23
N TYR A 129 -39.69 34.81 36.83
CA TYR A 129 -40.22 33.57 36.27
C TYR A 129 -39.23 32.57 35.66
N SER A 130 -38.78 31.67 36.54
CA SER A 130 -38.62 30.21 36.40
C SER A 130 -38.50 29.62 34.99
N SER A 131 -37.31 29.12 34.67
CA SER A 131 -37.12 28.11 33.62
C SER A 131 -37.16 26.72 34.23
N SER A 132 -38.31 26.07 34.07
CA SER A 132 -38.49 24.65 34.32
C SER A 132 -37.65 23.82 33.34
N SER A 133 -36.94 22.82 33.87
CA SER A 133 -36.42 21.70 33.08
C SER A 133 -37.57 21.01 32.33
N PRO A 134 -37.41 20.62 31.06
CA PRO A 134 -38.37 19.74 30.42
C PRO A 134 -38.18 18.31 30.95
N ASP A 135 -39.13 17.88 31.78
CA ASP A 135 -39.38 16.47 32.07
C ASP A 135 -39.72 15.75 30.76
N ILE A 136 -38.84 14.83 30.35
CA ILE A 136 -39.14 13.88 29.28
C ILE A 136 -40.11 12.87 29.88
N VAL A 137 -41.38 13.03 29.54
CA VAL A 137 -42.44 12.07 29.83
C VAL A 137 -42.18 10.82 28.98
N GLU A 138 -41.57 9.79 29.57
CA GLU A 138 -41.60 8.44 29.01
C GLU A 138 -43.04 7.92 29.09
N SER A 139 -43.77 8.03 27.98
CA SER A 139 -44.99 7.25 27.78
C SER A 139 -44.62 5.77 27.65
N PRO A 140 -45.13 4.88 28.51
CA PRO A 140 -45.01 3.45 28.26
C PRO A 140 -45.93 3.10 27.10
N LEU A 141 -45.36 2.84 25.92
CA LEU A 141 -46.08 2.12 24.88
C LEU A 141 -46.10 0.65 25.28
N THR A 142 -47.24 0.23 25.84
CA THR A 142 -47.62 -1.18 25.88
C THR A 142 -47.78 -1.67 24.45
N VAL A 143 -46.86 -2.51 24.00
CA VAL A 143 -47.04 -3.28 22.77
C VAL A 143 -47.42 -4.69 23.17
N GLU A 144 -48.70 -5.00 23.00
CA GLU A 144 -49.20 -6.37 23.01
C GLU A 144 -48.64 -7.11 21.79
N TYR A 145 -47.94 -8.21 22.04
CA TYR A 145 -47.62 -9.19 21.01
C TYR A 145 -48.57 -10.38 21.17
N CYS A 146 -49.35 -10.65 20.13
CA CYS A 146 -50.05 -11.92 19.97
C CYS A 146 -49.11 -12.92 19.32
N ASP A 147 -48.67 -13.91 20.09
CA ASP A 147 -48.10 -15.15 19.56
C ASP A 147 -49.15 -16.26 19.60
N SER A 148 -49.08 -17.18 18.65
CA SER A 148 -50.12 -18.15 18.27
C SER A 148 -50.26 -19.39 19.18
N GLU A 149 -49.70 -19.39 20.39
CA GLU A 149 -49.80 -20.52 21.34
C GLU A 149 -49.90 -19.94 22.78
N GLY A 150 -51.13 -19.73 23.26
CA GLY A 150 -51.41 -18.88 24.42
C GLY A 150 -50.94 -19.41 25.79
N GLN A 151 -49.81 -18.87 26.29
CA GLN A 151 -49.48 -18.78 27.72
C GLN A 151 -48.76 -17.47 28.03
N VAL A 152 -49.26 -16.71 29.02
CA VAL A 152 -48.74 -15.40 29.45
C VAL A 152 -47.82 -15.59 30.65
N GLU A 153 -46.50 -15.41 30.48
CA GLU A 153 -45.57 -15.22 31.60
C GLU A 153 -45.21 -13.73 31.72
N GLN A 154 -45.56 -13.11 32.85
CA GLN A 154 -45.07 -11.80 33.23
C GLN A 154 -43.67 -11.92 33.83
N ARG A 155 -42.66 -11.40 33.13
CA ARG A 155 -41.32 -11.23 33.71
C ARG A 155 -40.84 -9.79 33.53
N LEU A 156 -40.94 -9.02 34.61
CA LEU A 156 -40.33 -7.70 34.72
C LEU A 156 -38.80 -7.83 34.64
N GLN A 157 -38.19 -7.24 33.61
CA GLN A 157 -36.74 -7.02 33.56
C GLN A 157 -36.45 -5.53 33.62
N PHE A 158 -35.79 -5.12 34.71
CA PHE A 158 -35.19 -3.80 34.86
C PHE A 158 -34.02 -3.62 33.86
N PRO A 159 -33.83 -2.41 33.30
CA PRO A 159 -32.96 -2.20 32.13
C PRO A 159 -31.49 -2.12 32.54
N SER A 160 -30.78 -3.24 32.46
CA SER A 160 -29.32 -3.26 32.49
C SER A 160 -28.76 -3.31 31.08
N ARG A 161 -28.27 -2.15 30.63
CA ARG A 161 -27.56 -1.88 29.37
C ARG A 161 -28.46 -1.91 28.13
N LEU A 162 -28.66 -0.73 27.54
CA LEU A 162 -29.18 -0.51 26.19
C LEU A 162 -28.56 -1.53 25.21
N ARG A 163 -29.23 -2.66 24.98
CA ARG A 163 -28.92 -3.56 23.86
C ARG A 163 -29.35 -2.80 22.61
N MET A 164 -28.42 -2.08 22.00
CA MET A 164 -28.68 -1.43 20.72
C MET A 164 -29.08 -2.51 19.72
N VAL A 165 -30.31 -2.44 19.23
CA VAL A 165 -30.84 -3.39 18.25
C VAL A 165 -30.04 -3.20 16.95
N PRO A 166 -29.37 -4.24 16.43
CA PRO A 166 -28.56 -4.11 15.23
C PRO A 166 -29.45 -3.85 14.00
N VAL A 167 -29.09 -2.83 13.22
CA VAL A 167 -29.84 -2.36 12.05
C VAL A 167 -29.26 -2.99 10.78
N THR A 168 -30.08 -3.60 9.94
CA THR A 168 -29.67 -4.20 8.66
C THR A 168 -29.78 -3.21 7.49
N CYS A 169 -28.81 -3.21 6.57
CA CYS A 169 -28.93 -2.46 5.32
C CYS A 169 -29.88 -3.18 4.36
N ALA A 170 -30.90 -2.49 3.87
CA ALA A 170 -31.88 -3.06 2.94
C ALA A 170 -31.27 -3.44 1.57
N LYS A 171 -30.16 -2.80 1.15
CA LYS A 171 -29.52 -3.05 -0.15
C LYS A 171 -28.54 -4.23 -0.12
N CYS A 172 -27.75 -4.39 0.95
CA CYS A 172 -26.67 -5.40 1.02
C CYS A 172 -26.80 -6.40 2.17
N GLY A 173 -27.81 -6.27 3.03
CA GLY A 173 -28.08 -7.20 4.14
C GLY A 173 -27.10 -7.12 5.34
N LYS A 174 -26.08 -6.28 5.29
CA LYS A 174 -25.08 -6.15 6.37
C LYS A 174 -25.70 -5.55 7.64
N ARG A 175 -25.30 -6.04 8.82
CA ARG A 175 -25.77 -5.59 10.14
C ARG A 175 -24.84 -4.52 10.72
N PHE A 176 -25.42 -3.46 11.27
CA PHE A 176 -24.72 -2.32 11.85
C PHE A 176 -25.14 -2.10 13.30
N ARG A 177 -24.21 -1.61 14.12
CA ARG A 177 -24.43 -1.39 15.57
C ARG A 177 -25.27 -0.14 15.89
N SER A 178 -25.47 0.74 14.91
CA SER A 178 -26.26 1.96 15.03
C SER A 178 -26.88 2.33 13.69
N THR A 179 -27.96 3.11 13.72
CA THR A 179 -28.59 3.71 12.55
C THR A 179 -27.63 4.63 11.79
N ALA A 180 -26.82 5.43 12.50
CA ALA A 180 -25.84 6.34 11.89
C ALA A 180 -24.77 5.60 11.05
N ASN A 181 -24.29 4.44 11.52
CA ASN A 181 -23.31 3.66 10.76
C ASN A 181 -23.95 3.00 9.52
N ASN A 182 -25.23 2.61 9.63
CA ASN A 182 -25.99 2.05 8.52
C ASN A 182 -26.23 3.12 7.42
N THR A 183 -26.67 4.33 7.79
CA THR A 183 -26.92 5.42 6.83
C THR A 183 -25.65 5.85 6.10
N GLN A 184 -24.53 6.00 6.82
CA GLN A 184 -23.24 6.29 6.21
C GLN A 184 -22.80 5.18 5.25
N SER A 185 -22.99 3.92 5.61
CA SER A 185 -22.65 2.77 4.74
C SER A 185 -23.57 2.71 3.50
N CYS A 186 -24.85 3.05 3.66
CA CYS A 186 -25.80 3.13 2.55
C CYS A 186 -25.45 4.21 1.53
N PHE A 187 -24.81 5.30 1.96
CA PHE A 187 -24.34 6.35 1.07
C PHE A 187 -23.33 5.83 0.03
N TRP A 188 -22.44 4.90 0.40
CA TRP A 188 -21.49 4.27 -0.54
C TRP A 188 -22.18 3.41 -1.60
N HIS A 189 -23.40 2.92 -1.35
CA HIS A 189 -24.20 2.20 -2.36
C HIS A 189 -24.85 3.10 -3.39
N MET A 190 -24.93 4.42 -3.13
CA MET A 190 -25.54 5.35 -4.09
C MET A 190 -24.57 5.79 -5.19
N GLY A 191 -23.27 5.51 -5.03
CA GLY A 191 -22.25 5.79 -6.03
C GLY A 191 -22.00 7.29 -6.22
N ASN A 192 -20.73 7.65 -6.40
CA ASN A 192 -20.36 8.72 -7.31
C ASN A 192 -19.97 8.06 -8.62
#